data_AF-A0A355AF37-F1
#
_entry.id   AF-A0A355AF37-F1
#
_cell.length_a   1.000
_cell.length_b   1.000
_cell.length_c   1.000
_cell.angle_alpha   90.00
_cell.angle_beta   90.00
_cell.angle_gamma   90.00
#
_symmetry.space_group_name_H-M   'P 1'
#
loop_
_entity.id
_entity.type
_entity.pdbx_description
1 polymer ?
#
loop_
_entity_poly.entity_id
_entity_poly.type
_entity_poly.pdbx_seq_one_letter_code
_entity_poly.pdbx_strand_id
1 'polypeptide(L)'
;MKNFKKTLVVALMTTLALTSCTKRDDIDIPIRPSAQEFTDIKQLALDNKVQEFQFNVDGSVAHLTSAKGVQININSSCLTLNGNAVTGDIDIEFVELFEKGDMLTTNKPTMGIMPNGDKAMLISGGEFFVKVSQNGAEIETNCGFQLIIPASLTGGVDNDMTLWKGVIDGEGNLDWKDAEGR
;
A
#
# COMPACT_ATOMS: atom_id res chain seq x y z
N MET A 1 -36.29 51.55 43.06
CA MET A 1 -35.79 51.17 41.71
C MET A 1 -34.48 50.37 41.70
N LYS A 2 -33.74 50.21 42.80
CA LYS A 2 -32.46 49.46 42.82
C LYS A 2 -32.64 47.93 42.84
N ASN A 3 -33.73 47.45 43.45
CA ASN A 3 -34.02 46.02 43.56
C ASN A 3 -34.69 45.45 42.30
N PHE A 4 -35.52 46.23 41.60
CA PHE A 4 -36.18 45.83 40.35
C PHE A 4 -35.19 45.53 39.21
N LYS A 5 -34.09 46.30 39.13
CA LYS A 5 -32.99 46.04 38.18
C LYS A 5 -32.25 44.73 38.50
N LYS A 6 -32.12 44.37 39.78
CA LYS A 6 -31.49 43.11 40.20
C LYS A 6 -32.39 41.91 39.88
N THR A 7 -33.71 42.04 40.08
CA THR A 7 -34.67 40.99 39.74
C THR A 7 -34.74 40.73 38.23
N LEU A 8 -34.66 41.79 37.41
CA LEU A 8 -34.64 41.67 35.95
C LEU A 8 -33.36 40.98 35.43
N VAL A 9 -32.20 41.30 36.03
CA VAL A 9 -30.90 40.70 35.66
C VAL A 9 -30.83 39.22 36.03
N VAL A 10 -31.38 38.84 37.20
CA VAL A 10 -31.47 37.44 37.63
C VAL A 10 -32.45 36.66 36.75
N ALA A 11 -33.60 37.24 36.40
CA ALA A 11 -34.56 36.60 35.49
C ALA A 11 -33.95 36.37 34.09
N LEU A 12 -33.19 37.34 33.57
CA LEU A 12 -32.54 37.24 32.26
C LEU A 12 -31.40 36.19 32.23
N MET A 13 -30.59 36.10 33.30
CA MET A 13 -29.56 35.05 33.43
C MET A 13 -30.18 33.65 33.55
N THR A 14 -31.35 33.53 34.17
CA THR A 14 -32.05 32.23 34.30
C THR A 14 -32.63 31.77 32.96
N THR A 15 -33.09 32.69 32.11
CA THR A 15 -33.58 32.35 30.76
C THR A 15 -32.46 31.96 29.79
N LEU A 16 -31.24 32.50 29.93
CA LEU A 16 -30.07 32.09 29.13
C LEU A 16 -29.52 30.71 29.54
N ALA A 17 -29.79 30.25 30.77
CA ALA A 17 -29.38 28.93 31.23
C ALA A 17 -30.31 27.80 30.74
N LEU A 18 -31.52 28.13 30.28
CA LEU A 18 -32.50 27.17 29.75
C LEU A 18 -32.41 26.98 28.24
N THR A 19 -31.63 27.81 27.53
CA THR A 19 -31.16 27.51 26.17
C THR A 19 -29.93 26.58 26.23
N SER A 20 -30.03 25.50 27.00
CA SER A 20 -29.15 24.35 26.82
C SER A 20 -29.53 23.72 25.49
N CYS A 21 -28.54 23.43 24.64
CA CYS A 21 -28.74 22.77 23.35
C CYS A 21 -29.80 21.66 23.48
N THR A 22 -30.86 21.75 22.68
CA THR A 22 -31.66 20.56 22.39
C THR A 22 -30.68 19.53 21.87
N LYS A 23 -30.50 18.42 22.60
CA LYS A 23 -29.83 17.26 22.01
C LYS A 23 -30.64 16.93 20.77
N ARG A 24 -30.08 17.22 19.60
CA ARG A 24 -30.56 16.59 18.38
C ARG A 24 -30.18 15.13 18.57
N ASP A 25 -31.11 14.36 19.10
CA ASP A 25 -31.09 12.91 19.09
C ASP A 25 -31.44 12.39 17.68
N ASP A 26 -31.02 13.13 16.64
CA ASP A 26 -30.69 12.48 15.39
C ASP A 26 -29.44 11.67 15.72
N ILE A 27 -29.66 10.42 16.13
CA ILE A 27 -28.64 9.40 16.01
C ILE A 27 -28.38 9.33 14.51
N ASP A 28 -27.51 10.22 14.04
CA ASP A 28 -26.81 10.06 12.78
C ASP A 28 -25.97 8.82 13.03
N ILE A 29 -26.57 7.64 12.80
CA ILE A 29 -25.86 6.37 12.83
C ILE A 29 -24.82 6.59 11.73
N PRO A 30 -23.53 6.78 12.07
CA PRO A 30 -22.55 6.95 11.02
C PRO A 30 -22.67 5.68 10.18
N ILE A 31 -23.02 5.84 8.90
CA ILE A 31 -23.02 4.73 7.96
C ILE A 31 -21.57 4.24 7.95
N ARG A 32 -21.33 3.16 8.69
CA ARG A 32 -20.00 2.56 8.77
C ARG A 32 -19.81 1.73 7.52
N PRO A 33 -18.69 1.89 6.80
CA PRO A 33 -18.35 0.99 5.72
C PRO A 33 -18.40 -0.46 6.20
N SER A 34 -18.98 -1.33 5.38
CA SER A 34 -18.85 -2.76 5.51
C SER A 34 -17.38 -3.18 5.35
N ALA A 35 -17.06 -4.40 5.79
CA ALA A 35 -15.74 -4.96 5.57
C ALA A 35 -15.38 -5.03 4.08
N GLN A 36 -16.37 -5.33 3.21
CA GLN A 36 -16.19 -5.36 1.77
C GLN A 36 -15.85 -3.98 1.21
N GLU A 37 -16.62 -2.94 1.57
CA GLU A 37 -16.34 -1.56 1.12
C GLU A 37 -14.94 -1.09 1.57
N PHE A 38 -14.49 -1.51 2.74
CA PHE A 38 -13.14 -1.21 3.20
C PHE A 38 -12.06 -1.93 2.38
N THR A 39 -12.28 -3.20 2.04
CA THR A 39 -11.40 -3.96 1.13
C THR A 39 -11.38 -3.33 -0.26
N ASP A 40 -12.54 -2.94 -0.80
CA ASP A 40 -12.67 -2.36 -2.14
C ASP A 40 -11.94 -1.02 -2.24
N ILE A 41 -12.02 -0.17 -1.22
CA ILE A 41 -11.28 1.11 -1.19
C ILE A 41 -9.77 0.87 -1.16
N LYS A 42 -9.29 -0.13 -0.40
CA LYS A 42 -7.87 -0.47 -0.38
C LYS A 42 -7.39 -1.03 -1.71
N GLN A 43 -8.22 -1.86 -2.37
CA GLN A 43 -7.93 -2.37 -3.69
C GLN A 43 -7.89 -1.24 -4.71
N LEU A 44 -8.86 -0.33 -4.69
CA LEU A 44 -8.85 0.87 -5.53
C LEU A 44 -7.60 1.73 -5.29
N ALA A 45 -7.16 1.89 -4.04
CA ALA A 45 -5.93 2.58 -3.73
C ALA A 45 -4.71 1.88 -4.34
N LEU A 46 -4.68 0.54 -4.36
CA LEU A 46 -3.61 -0.24 -4.96
C LEU A 46 -3.64 -0.19 -6.49
N ASP A 47 -4.81 -0.33 -7.10
CA ASP A 47 -5.01 -0.28 -8.56
C ASP A 47 -4.54 1.06 -9.12
N ASN A 48 -4.78 2.17 -8.40
CA ASN A 48 -4.28 3.50 -8.76
C ASN A 48 -2.75 3.65 -8.68
N LYS A 49 -2.02 2.65 -8.19
CA LYS A 49 -0.54 2.62 -8.14
C LYS A 49 0.06 1.72 -9.21
N VAL A 50 -0.76 0.96 -9.95
CA VAL A 50 -0.29 0.05 -11.00
C VAL A 50 0.26 0.86 -12.17
N GLN A 51 1.45 0.47 -12.60
CA GLN A 51 2.10 0.91 -13.82
C GLN A 51 2.18 -0.28 -14.76
N GLU A 52 1.70 -0.11 -15.99
CA GLU A 52 1.67 -1.16 -17.00
C GLU A 52 2.77 -0.91 -18.04
N PHE A 53 3.48 -1.97 -18.40
CA PHE A 53 4.46 -1.98 -19.47
C PHE A 53 4.21 -3.15 -20.39
N GLN A 54 4.54 -2.99 -21.66
CA GLN A 54 4.52 -4.06 -22.65
C GLN A 54 5.94 -4.27 -23.17
N PHE A 55 6.35 -5.53 -23.29
CA PHE A 55 7.68 -5.90 -23.79
C PHE A 55 7.59 -7.09 -24.74
N ASN A 56 8.37 -7.08 -25.82
CA ASN A 56 8.44 -8.20 -26.74
C ASN A 56 9.61 -9.12 -26.34
N VAL A 57 9.32 -10.38 -26.05
CA VAL A 57 10.33 -11.38 -25.69
C VAL A 57 11.12 -11.79 -26.94
N ASP A 58 12.33 -11.25 -27.04
CA ASP A 58 13.29 -11.49 -28.11
C ASP A 58 14.60 -12.17 -27.62
N GLY A 59 14.63 -12.58 -26.34
CA GLY A 59 15.80 -13.16 -25.70
C GLY A 59 16.78 -12.14 -25.13
N SER A 60 16.47 -10.84 -25.19
CA SER A 60 17.25 -9.79 -24.53
C SER A 60 16.79 -9.50 -23.09
N VAL A 61 17.49 -8.59 -22.42
CA VAL A 61 17.07 -8.07 -21.12
C VAL A 61 16.09 -6.92 -21.35
N ALA A 62 14.89 -7.06 -20.80
CA ALA A 62 13.94 -5.97 -20.73
C ALA A 62 14.44 -4.91 -19.75
N HIS A 63 14.55 -3.67 -20.21
CA HIS A 63 14.94 -2.51 -19.41
C HIS A 63 13.75 -1.54 -19.33
N LEU A 64 13.10 -1.48 -18.17
CA LEU A 64 11.96 -0.59 -17.92
C LEU A 64 12.35 0.47 -16.89
N THR A 65 11.67 1.62 -16.94
CA THR A 65 11.83 2.67 -15.94
C THR A 65 10.46 3.12 -15.45
N SER A 66 10.25 3.06 -14.14
CA SER A 66 9.01 3.49 -13.50
C SER A 66 8.85 5.01 -13.53
N ALA A 67 7.65 5.49 -13.24
CA ALA A 67 7.35 6.91 -13.11
C ALA A 67 8.22 7.63 -12.07
N LYS A 68 8.67 6.93 -11.01
CA LYS A 68 9.58 7.48 -9.99
C LYS A 68 11.06 7.26 -10.31
N GLY A 69 11.39 6.62 -11.44
CA GLY A 69 12.76 6.40 -11.90
C GLY A 69 13.42 5.12 -11.39
N VAL A 70 12.66 4.16 -10.86
CA VAL A 70 13.16 2.81 -10.56
C VAL A 70 13.42 2.10 -11.87
N GLN A 71 14.62 1.54 -12.04
CA GLN A 71 14.95 0.73 -13.21
C GLN A 71 14.64 -0.73 -12.91
N ILE A 72 13.94 -1.39 -13.83
CA ILE A 72 13.51 -2.79 -13.72
C ILE A 72 14.18 -3.55 -14.86
N ASN A 73 15.07 -4.48 -14.52
CA ASN A 73 15.81 -5.29 -15.48
C ASN A 73 15.38 -6.75 -15.37
N ILE A 74 14.69 -7.26 -16.39
CA ILE A 74 14.17 -8.63 -16.44
C ILE A 74 14.81 -9.36 -17.61
N ASN A 75 15.46 -10.49 -17.34
CA ASN A 75 15.99 -11.33 -18.41
C ASN A 75 14.86 -12.16 -19.03
N SER A 76 14.46 -11.80 -20.26
CA SER A 76 13.33 -12.44 -20.94
C SER A 76 13.59 -13.91 -21.28
N SER A 77 14.86 -14.34 -21.37
CA SER A 77 15.21 -15.73 -21.64
C SER A 77 14.88 -16.70 -20.49
N CYS A 78 14.61 -16.17 -19.29
CA CYS A 78 14.25 -16.98 -18.11
C CYS A 78 12.75 -17.14 -17.91
N LEU A 79 11.94 -16.44 -18.72
CA LEU A 79 10.50 -16.39 -18.57
C LEU A 79 9.88 -17.67 -19.12
N THR A 80 9.03 -18.29 -18.31
CA THR A 80 8.35 -19.53 -18.66
C THR A 80 6.87 -19.49 -18.32
N LEU A 81 6.07 -20.04 -19.23
CA LEU A 81 4.65 -20.27 -19.02
C LEU A 81 4.41 -21.79 -19.00
N ASN A 82 4.02 -22.32 -17.84
CA ASN A 82 3.87 -23.77 -17.61
C ASN A 82 5.13 -24.57 -18.01
N GLY A 83 6.31 -24.05 -17.67
CA GLY A 83 7.61 -24.67 -17.97
C GLY A 83 8.11 -24.51 -19.43
N ASN A 84 7.34 -23.88 -20.31
CA ASN A 84 7.77 -23.61 -21.69
C ASN A 84 8.30 -22.19 -21.83
N ALA A 85 9.30 -21.98 -22.68
CA ALA A 85 9.83 -20.66 -22.97
C ALA A 85 8.74 -19.75 -23.56
N VAL A 86 8.66 -18.52 -23.05
CA VAL A 86 7.74 -17.51 -23.56
C VAL A 86 8.33 -16.83 -24.80
N THR A 87 7.47 -16.47 -25.76
CA THR A 87 7.84 -15.67 -26.94
C THR A 87 6.75 -14.66 -27.24
N GLY A 88 7.10 -13.57 -27.94
CA GLY A 88 6.14 -12.52 -28.30
C GLY A 88 5.90 -11.53 -27.16
N ASP A 89 4.80 -10.78 -27.25
CA ASP A 89 4.52 -9.71 -26.31
C ASP A 89 4.08 -10.25 -24.94
N ILE A 90 4.57 -9.60 -23.88
CA ILE A 90 4.21 -9.82 -22.49
C ILE A 90 3.77 -8.50 -21.86
N ASP A 91 2.89 -8.60 -20.88
CA ASP A 91 2.39 -7.51 -20.07
C ASP A 91 3.04 -7.56 -18.69
N ILE A 92 3.49 -6.40 -18.20
CA ILE A 92 4.16 -6.26 -16.92
C ILE A 92 3.39 -5.23 -16.09
N GLU A 93 2.88 -5.66 -14.95
CA GLU A 93 2.31 -4.78 -13.93
C GLU A 93 3.35 -4.54 -12.84
N PHE A 94 3.56 -3.27 -12.52
CA PHE A 94 4.51 -2.83 -11.52
C PHE A 94 3.85 -1.90 -10.51
N VAL A 95 4.10 -2.12 -9.22
CA VAL A 95 3.71 -1.19 -8.15
C VAL A 95 4.96 -0.85 -7.34
N GLU A 96 5.12 0.43 -7.02
CA GLU A 96 6.19 0.95 -6.16
C GLU A 96 5.63 1.87 -5.07
N LEU A 97 5.78 1.46 -3.81
CA LEU A 97 5.32 2.20 -2.64
C LEU A 97 6.53 2.63 -1.80
N PHE A 98 6.73 3.93 -1.66
CA PHE A 98 7.78 4.51 -0.83
C PHE A 98 7.22 5.20 0.41
N GLU A 99 5.99 5.75 0.30
CA GLU A 99 5.36 6.51 1.36
C GLU A 99 4.57 5.60 2.31
N LYS A 100 4.70 5.85 3.61
CA LYS A 100 3.97 5.09 4.64
C LYS A 100 2.45 5.19 4.49
N GLY A 101 1.97 6.35 4.02
CA GLY A 101 0.55 6.55 3.73
C GLY A 101 0.06 5.64 2.60
N ASP A 102 0.85 5.52 1.54
CA ASP A 102 0.52 4.63 0.42
C ASP A 102 0.45 3.18 0.92
N MET A 103 1.47 2.70 1.65
CA MET A 103 1.49 1.34 2.23
C MET A 103 0.25 1.07 3.09
N LEU A 104 -0.11 2.00 3.98
CA LEU A 104 -1.29 1.87 4.84
C LEU A 104 -2.59 1.76 4.03
N THR A 105 -2.74 2.61 3.01
CA THR A 105 -3.97 2.65 2.19
C THR A 105 -4.12 1.45 1.25
N THR A 106 -3.03 0.77 0.89
CA THR A 106 -3.03 -0.36 -0.07
C THR A 106 -2.99 -1.74 0.60
N ASN A 107 -3.34 -1.80 1.90
CA ASN A 107 -3.28 -3.00 2.73
C ASN A 107 -1.88 -3.62 2.85
N LYS A 108 -0.82 -2.80 2.79
CA LYS A 108 0.54 -3.30 2.89
C LYS A 108 1.12 -3.00 4.27
N PRO A 109 1.34 -4.03 5.11
CA PRO A 109 1.72 -3.80 6.48
C PRO A 109 3.15 -3.29 6.55
N THR A 110 3.39 -2.36 7.47
CA THR A 110 4.72 -1.83 7.76
C THR A 110 5.44 -2.62 8.85
N MET A 111 5.05 -3.90 9.06
CA MET A 111 5.54 -4.75 10.13
C MET A 111 6.12 -6.03 9.53
N GLY A 112 7.36 -6.37 9.88
CA GLY A 112 8.01 -7.62 9.51
C GLY A 112 8.05 -8.62 10.65
N ILE A 113 8.14 -9.90 10.30
CA ILE A 113 8.32 -11.00 11.26
C ILE A 113 9.80 -11.13 11.59
N MET A 114 10.15 -11.03 12.87
CA MET A 114 11.49 -11.26 13.40
C MET A 114 11.79 -12.76 13.54
N PRO A 115 13.07 -13.15 13.70
CA PRO A 115 13.46 -14.57 13.76
C PRO A 115 12.82 -15.33 14.94
N ASN A 116 12.50 -14.61 16.02
CA ASN A 116 11.82 -15.13 17.20
C ASN A 116 10.27 -15.20 17.05
N GLY A 117 9.73 -14.79 15.90
CA GLY A 117 8.29 -14.78 15.60
C GLY A 117 7.56 -13.48 15.98
N ASP A 118 8.21 -12.55 16.69
CA ASP A 118 7.63 -11.26 17.03
C ASP A 118 7.52 -10.34 15.80
N LYS A 119 6.68 -9.31 15.86
CA LYS A 119 6.58 -8.30 14.79
C LYS A 119 7.34 -7.03 15.16
N ALA A 120 8.10 -6.48 14.22
CA ALA A 120 8.77 -5.18 14.35
C ALA A 120 8.45 -4.27 13.16
N MET A 121 8.49 -2.95 13.40
CA MET A 121 8.27 -1.97 12.33
C MET A 121 9.42 -2.02 11.32
N LEU A 122 9.08 -2.08 10.04
CA LEU A 122 10.05 -2.03 8.96
C LEU A 122 10.51 -0.59 8.74
N ILE A 123 11.83 -0.39 8.77
CA ILE A 123 12.46 0.75 8.09
C ILE A 123 12.60 0.32 6.64
N SER A 124 11.65 0.75 5.80
CA SER A 124 11.54 0.26 4.42
C SER A 124 12.34 1.11 3.45
N GLY A 125 13.08 0.46 2.54
CA GLY A 125 13.63 1.06 1.32
C GLY A 125 12.64 1.14 0.16
N GLY A 126 11.35 0.94 0.44
CA GLY A 126 10.27 0.80 -0.53
C GLY A 126 9.71 -0.62 -0.56
N GLU A 127 8.51 -0.73 -1.11
CA GLU A 127 7.82 -1.98 -1.39
C GLU A 127 7.50 -2.06 -2.88
N PHE A 128 7.70 -3.25 -3.45
CA PHE A 128 7.60 -3.47 -4.88
C PHE A 128 6.78 -4.72 -5.18
N PHE A 129 5.90 -4.60 -6.17
CA PHE A 129 5.21 -5.73 -6.79
C PHE A 129 5.55 -5.74 -8.27
N VAL A 130 5.87 -6.92 -8.79
CA VAL A 130 6.13 -7.17 -10.21
C VAL A 130 5.33 -8.39 -10.61
N LYS A 131 4.41 -8.23 -11.54
CA LYS A 131 3.70 -9.35 -12.18
C LYS A 131 3.98 -9.31 -13.66
N VAL A 132 4.34 -10.46 -14.21
CA VAL A 132 4.51 -10.65 -15.65
C VAL A 132 3.43 -11.61 -16.13
N SER A 133 2.78 -11.29 -17.23
CA SER A 133 1.73 -12.13 -17.79
C SER A 133 1.72 -12.11 -19.31
N GLN A 134 1.13 -13.13 -19.91
CA GLN A 134 0.86 -13.18 -21.34
C GLN A 134 -0.55 -13.72 -21.56
N ASN A 135 -1.37 -12.97 -22.30
CA ASN A 135 -2.76 -13.31 -22.56
C ASN A 135 -3.56 -13.59 -21.26
N GLY A 136 -3.25 -12.86 -20.18
CA GLY A 136 -3.88 -13.02 -18.86
C GLY A 136 -3.37 -14.19 -18.02
N ALA A 137 -2.42 -14.99 -18.50
CA ALA A 137 -1.78 -16.04 -17.71
C ALA A 137 -0.47 -15.53 -17.11
N GLU A 138 -0.27 -15.73 -15.80
CA GLU A 138 0.94 -15.32 -15.10
C GLU A 138 2.16 -16.13 -15.57
N ILE A 139 3.28 -15.44 -15.75
CA ILE A 139 4.55 -15.99 -16.22
C ILE A 139 5.48 -16.16 -15.01
N GLU A 140 6.11 -17.33 -14.95
CA GLU A 140 7.14 -17.64 -13.97
C GLU A 140 8.52 -17.25 -14.49
N THR A 141 9.46 -17.00 -13.59
CA THR A 141 10.88 -16.80 -13.93
C THR A 141 11.76 -17.83 -13.23
N ASN A 142 12.67 -18.42 -13.99
CA ASN A 142 13.67 -19.35 -13.45
C ASN A 142 14.97 -18.65 -13.01
N CYS A 143 15.03 -17.32 -13.10
CA CYS A 143 16.15 -16.53 -12.61
C CYS A 143 15.68 -15.26 -11.89
N GLY A 144 16.59 -14.61 -11.18
CA GLY A 144 16.32 -13.32 -10.54
C GLY A 144 16.15 -12.18 -11.55
N PHE A 145 15.45 -11.14 -11.13
CA PHE A 145 15.42 -9.83 -11.80
C PHE A 145 16.12 -8.80 -10.90
N GLN A 146 16.39 -7.62 -11.45
CA GLN A 146 17.03 -6.53 -10.73
C GLN A 146 16.16 -5.29 -10.70
N LEU A 147 16.07 -4.68 -9.52
CA LEU A 147 15.53 -3.34 -9.33
C LEU A 147 16.69 -2.42 -8.94
N ILE A 148 16.79 -1.27 -9.60
CA ILE A 148 17.73 -0.20 -9.23
C ILE A 148 16.91 1.00 -8.74
N ILE A 149 16.96 1.23 -7.44
CA ILE A 149 16.14 2.23 -6.76
C ILE A 149 16.99 3.50 -6.54
N PRO A 150 16.54 4.69 -7.00
CA PRO A 150 17.18 5.94 -6.65
C PRO A 150 17.17 6.17 -5.13
N ALA A 151 18.36 6.37 -4.53
CA ALA A 151 18.49 6.57 -3.09
C ALA A 151 17.75 7.82 -2.56
N SER A 152 17.42 8.77 -3.44
CA SER A 152 16.59 9.92 -3.09
C SER A 152 15.16 9.56 -2.72
N LEU A 153 14.66 8.39 -3.13
CA LEU A 153 13.33 7.88 -2.79
C LEU A 153 13.28 7.17 -1.43
N THR A 154 14.44 6.82 -0.87
CA THR A 154 14.56 5.96 0.33
C THR A 154 15.13 6.71 1.53
N GLY A 155 15.35 8.02 1.43
CA GLY A 155 16.00 8.81 2.47
C GLY A 155 17.53 8.72 2.49
N GLY A 156 18.13 8.14 1.46
CA GLY A 156 19.59 7.96 1.33
C GLY A 156 19.99 6.50 1.12
N VAL A 157 21.29 6.29 0.94
CA VAL A 157 21.89 4.95 0.87
C VAL A 157 22.02 4.41 2.28
N ASP A 158 21.41 3.25 2.52
CA ASP A 158 21.58 2.46 3.72
C ASP A 158 22.14 1.09 3.32
N ASN A 159 23.37 0.79 3.77
CA ASN A 159 24.05 -0.46 3.44
C ASN A 159 23.56 -1.64 4.27
N ASP A 160 22.80 -1.39 5.34
CA ASP A 160 22.20 -2.42 6.18
C ASP A 160 20.80 -2.83 5.67
N MET A 161 20.33 -2.24 4.57
CA MET A 161 19.05 -2.57 3.95
C MET A 161 19.09 -3.95 3.30
N THR A 162 18.13 -4.81 3.67
CA THR A 162 18.04 -6.20 3.19
C THR A 162 16.75 -6.42 2.40
N LEU A 163 16.73 -7.46 1.56
CA LEU A 163 15.52 -7.82 0.82
C LEU A 163 14.55 -8.59 1.73
N TRP A 164 13.29 -8.19 1.70
CA TRP A 164 12.20 -8.91 2.36
C TRP A 164 11.20 -9.41 1.30
N LYS A 165 10.64 -10.59 1.52
CA LYS A 165 9.61 -11.18 0.67
C LYS A 165 8.26 -11.11 1.35
N GLY A 166 7.27 -10.67 0.60
CA GLY A 166 5.88 -10.71 1.00
C GLY A 166 5.31 -12.11 0.90
N VAL A 167 4.69 -12.59 1.99
CA VAL A 167 3.97 -13.85 2.04
C VAL A 167 2.52 -13.54 2.34
N ILE A 168 1.63 -13.83 1.39
CA ILE A 168 0.19 -13.65 1.56
C ILE A 168 -0.40 -14.96 2.09
N ASP A 169 -1.13 -14.89 3.20
CA ASP A 169 -1.81 -16.05 3.79
C ASP A 169 -3.16 -16.35 3.10
N GLY A 170 -3.82 -17.43 3.51
CA GLY A 170 -5.13 -17.83 2.96
C GLY A 170 -6.28 -16.85 3.26
N GLU A 171 -6.05 -15.86 4.13
CA GLU A 171 -6.99 -14.79 4.46
C GLU A 171 -6.67 -13.49 3.69
N GLY A 172 -5.60 -13.49 2.89
CA GLY A 172 -5.16 -12.33 2.11
C GLY A 172 -4.29 -11.35 2.91
N ASN A 173 -3.85 -11.71 4.11
CA ASN A 173 -2.94 -10.89 4.89
C ASN A 173 -1.51 -11.07 4.40
N LEU A 174 -0.82 -9.95 4.22
CA LEU A 174 0.58 -9.93 3.86
C LEU A 174 1.46 -9.94 5.12
N ASP A 175 2.42 -10.84 5.18
CA ASP A 175 3.50 -10.82 6.17
C ASP A 175 4.84 -10.69 5.45
N TRP A 176 5.75 -9.90 6.02
CA TRP A 176 7.11 -9.77 5.49
C TRP A 176 8.06 -10.74 6.20
N LYS A 177 8.83 -11.49 5.40
CA LYS A 177 9.90 -12.36 5.88
C LYS A 177 11.22 -11.97 5.23
N ASP A 178 12.30 -11.96 6.00
CA ASP A 178 13.64 -11.72 5.46
C ASP A 178 13.95 -12.77 4.38
N ALA A 179 14.40 -12.32 3.21
CA ALA A 179 14.68 -13.20 2.07
C ALA A 179 15.84 -14.17 2.34
N GLU A 180 16.72 -13.83 3.29
CA GLU A 180 17.87 -14.65 3.72
C GLU A 180 17.54 -15.56 4.91
N GLY A 181 16.32 -15.46 5.48
CA GLY A 181 15.88 -16.30 6.60
C GLY A 181 16.68 -16.08 7.88
N ARG A 182 17.26 -14.89 8.04
CA ARG A 182 17.97 -14.46 9.25
C ARG A 182 17.01 -14.13 10.38
#